data_AF-A0A1L7V9R8-F1
#
_entry.id   AF-A0A1L7V9R8-F1
#
_cell.length_a   1.000
_cell.length_b   1.000
_cell.length_c   1.000
_cell.angle_alpha   90.00
_cell.angle_beta   90.00
_cell.angle_gamma   90.00
#
_symmetry.space_group_name_H-M   'P 1'
#
loop_
_entity.id
_entity.type
_entity.pdbx_description
1 polymer ?
#
loop_
_entity_poly.entity_id
_entity_poly.type
_entity_poly.pdbx_seq_one_letter_code
_entity_poly.pdbx_strand_id
1 'polypeptide(L)'
;MWASKFLKGRNARAITKTSIAAAASAPTSQAEFSANSQAFSVAVTELLQCLDFVLDQLDDQGEHGDLLQFHLSRLAKEISKYENSKVDEQTSQPWTGDRDLLELLLAACRCACSVYKPDVHPGGDLVPVISRTPSITGTVKATSIWKSEDTNTLFVSIRGTSCKTDHLVNFNRNQKNATSVFAFPGTKEQIHAHSGFLACAATLLPWLTEEITRQVTADKSLKDVVFTGHSAGGAVAAMVLLHFVCHCPSELSNLKFSLITFGAPPVISTNVTKLAQALPQTRHIYAVVNEHDLVPRVDQGYITSIISLYRSAYGLPLSDFNNTTFTTNTQAGRNQNTIWKLPPPDFYVVGNVIVLRAKLDHKALQSTSRQASTDSTTPPQKLDILRVSPIEFCKLLFFEISVHKRKIYLNRLERLVQESWGTV
;
A
#
# COMPACT_ATOMS: atom_id res chain seq x y z
N MET A 1 36.06 7.44 0.99
CA MET A 1 34.67 6.94 0.78
C MET A 1 33.87 7.69 -0.30
N TRP A 2 34.37 8.78 -0.90
CA TRP A 2 33.63 9.56 -1.92
C TRP A 2 33.88 9.09 -3.38
N ALA A 3 35.06 8.52 -3.66
CA ALA A 3 35.45 8.11 -5.01
C ALA A 3 34.72 6.86 -5.55
N SER A 4 34.31 5.91 -4.69
CA SER A 4 33.65 4.67 -5.13
C SER A 4 32.20 4.88 -5.58
N LYS A 5 31.50 5.88 -5.02
CA LYS A 5 30.15 6.28 -5.46
C LYS A 5 30.17 6.95 -6.84
N PHE A 6 31.20 7.77 -7.11
CA PHE A 6 31.33 8.48 -8.38
C PHE A 6 31.73 7.56 -9.54
N LEU A 7 32.57 6.55 -9.27
CA LEU A 7 33.00 5.54 -10.25
C LEU A 7 31.88 4.55 -10.62
N LYS A 8 31.04 4.13 -9.66
CA LYS A 8 29.84 3.30 -9.97
C LYS A 8 28.81 4.04 -10.82
N GLY A 9 28.60 5.34 -10.57
CA GLY A 9 27.66 6.16 -11.36
C GLY A 9 28.09 6.43 -12.80
N ARG A 10 29.41 6.53 -13.08
CA ARG A 10 29.93 6.73 -14.45
C ARG A 10 29.91 5.45 -15.27
N ASN A 11 30.22 4.29 -14.68
CA ASN A 11 30.13 3.00 -15.37
C ASN A 11 28.67 2.63 -15.66
N ALA A 12 27.74 2.91 -14.73
CA ALA A 12 26.31 2.77 -15.00
C ALA A 12 25.88 3.64 -16.18
N ARG A 13 26.18 4.95 -16.18
CA ARG A 13 25.82 5.88 -17.28
C ARG A 13 26.41 5.52 -18.65
N ALA A 14 27.62 4.97 -18.70
CA ALA A 14 28.24 4.54 -19.95
C ALA A 14 27.54 3.28 -20.52
N ILE A 15 27.17 2.34 -19.65
CA ILE A 15 26.36 1.15 -20.03
C ILE A 15 24.94 1.58 -20.45
N THR A 16 24.33 2.55 -19.74
CA THR A 16 23.00 3.10 -20.05
C THR A 16 22.93 3.68 -21.46
N LYS A 17 23.95 4.42 -21.92
CA LYS A 17 23.98 5.01 -23.28
C LYS A 17 24.01 3.96 -24.39
N THR A 18 24.70 2.85 -24.19
CA THR A 18 24.79 1.76 -25.19
C THR A 18 23.48 0.96 -25.24
N SER A 19 22.80 0.77 -24.10
CA SER A 19 21.51 0.08 -24.01
C SER A 19 20.33 0.89 -24.59
N ILE A 20 20.38 2.23 -24.49
CA ILE A 20 19.37 3.14 -25.06
C ILE A 20 19.29 3.00 -26.59
N ALA A 21 20.42 2.83 -27.28
CA ALA A 21 20.46 2.66 -28.72
C ALA A 21 19.91 1.29 -29.18
N ALA A 22 20.11 0.24 -28.38
CA ALA A 22 19.68 -1.12 -28.71
C ALA A 22 18.19 -1.39 -28.40
N ALA A 23 17.64 -0.79 -27.34
CA ALA A 23 16.24 -0.99 -26.94
C ALA A 23 15.22 -0.16 -27.76
N ALA A 24 15.68 0.87 -28.47
CA ALA A 24 14.84 1.75 -29.29
C ALA A 24 14.56 1.21 -30.71
N SER A 25 15.28 0.19 -31.17
CA SER A 25 15.09 -0.44 -32.48
C SER A 25 14.17 -1.67 -32.39
N ALA A 26 13.01 -1.61 -33.02
CA ALA A 26 12.13 -2.77 -33.21
C ALA A 26 12.76 -3.75 -34.24
N PRO A 27 12.70 -5.08 -34.04
CA PRO A 27 13.47 -6.02 -34.85
C PRO A 27 12.81 -6.34 -36.19
N THR A 28 13.64 -6.67 -37.19
CA THR A 28 13.23 -7.30 -38.45
C THR A 28 13.90 -8.67 -38.68
N SER A 29 14.77 -9.16 -37.77
CA SER A 29 15.41 -10.47 -37.92
C SER A 29 15.80 -11.19 -36.61
N GLN A 30 16.05 -12.52 -36.69
CA GLN A 30 16.38 -13.42 -35.56
C GLN A 30 17.73 -13.15 -34.90
N ALA A 31 18.70 -12.53 -35.57
CA ALA A 31 20.02 -12.24 -35.00
C ALA A 31 20.00 -11.07 -33.99
N GLU A 32 19.06 -10.13 -34.15
CA GLU A 32 18.85 -8.99 -33.24
C GLU A 32 18.23 -9.44 -31.89
N PHE A 33 17.68 -10.66 -31.83
CA PHE A 33 17.02 -11.21 -30.65
C PHE A 33 17.99 -11.58 -29.51
N SER A 34 19.22 -12.03 -29.82
CA SER A 34 20.17 -12.52 -28.81
C SER A 34 20.83 -11.37 -28.04
N ALA A 35 21.26 -10.29 -28.72
CA ALA A 35 21.80 -9.09 -28.08
C ALA A 35 20.73 -8.36 -27.24
N ASN A 36 19.49 -8.30 -27.75
CA ASN A 36 18.36 -7.74 -27.01
C ASN A 36 17.89 -8.62 -25.85
N SER A 37 18.13 -9.93 -25.87
CA SER A 37 17.80 -10.80 -24.73
C SER A 37 18.66 -10.49 -23.49
N GLN A 38 19.92 -10.08 -23.66
CA GLN A 38 20.76 -9.61 -22.56
C GLN A 38 20.34 -8.22 -22.06
N ALA A 39 20.14 -7.26 -22.97
CA ALA A 39 19.67 -5.92 -22.60
C ALA A 39 18.28 -5.95 -21.94
N PHE A 40 17.42 -6.88 -22.36
CA PHE A 40 16.11 -7.10 -21.75
C PHE A 40 16.20 -7.84 -20.42
N SER A 41 17.07 -8.84 -20.29
CA SER A 41 17.35 -9.49 -19.00
C SER A 41 17.84 -8.46 -17.98
N VAL A 42 18.66 -7.51 -18.42
CA VAL A 42 19.07 -6.35 -17.64
C VAL A 42 17.86 -5.46 -17.31
N ALA A 43 16.98 -5.11 -18.26
CA ALA A 43 15.79 -4.29 -17.99
C ALA A 43 14.77 -4.96 -17.03
N VAL A 44 14.60 -6.28 -17.10
CA VAL A 44 13.77 -7.05 -16.14
C VAL A 44 14.45 -7.11 -14.78
N THR A 45 15.77 -7.30 -14.76
CA THR A 45 16.55 -7.26 -13.53
C THR A 45 16.52 -5.86 -12.92
N GLU A 46 16.54 -4.79 -13.71
CA GLU A 46 16.40 -3.40 -13.29
C GLU A 46 14.98 -3.07 -12.83
N LEU A 47 13.94 -3.62 -13.48
CA LEU A 47 12.56 -3.50 -13.03
C LEU A 47 12.35 -4.25 -11.70
N LEU A 48 12.92 -5.44 -11.56
CA LEU A 48 12.94 -6.21 -10.32
C LEU A 48 13.69 -5.42 -9.24
N GLN A 49 14.93 -5.02 -9.51
CA GLN A 49 15.72 -4.17 -8.60
C GLN A 49 15.05 -2.84 -8.30
N CYS A 50 14.20 -2.31 -9.18
CA CYS A 50 13.40 -1.13 -8.91
C CYS A 50 12.19 -1.45 -8.06
N LEU A 51 11.46 -2.53 -8.31
CA LEU A 51 10.40 -2.97 -7.41
C LEU A 51 11.02 -3.20 -6.02
N ASP A 52 12.18 -3.85 -5.95
CA ASP A 52 12.98 -4.03 -4.75
C ASP A 52 13.37 -2.68 -4.13
N PHE A 53 14.02 -1.78 -4.89
CA PHE A 53 14.48 -0.45 -4.44
C PHE A 53 13.34 0.47 -4.03
N VAL A 54 12.22 0.42 -4.74
CA VAL A 54 11.02 1.22 -4.48
C VAL A 54 10.35 0.74 -3.22
N LEU A 55 10.17 -0.57 -3.07
CA LEU A 55 9.67 -1.16 -1.84
C LEU A 55 10.60 -0.78 -0.68
N ASP A 56 11.91 -0.75 -0.91
CA ASP A 56 12.96 -0.34 0.04
C ASP A 56 13.06 1.17 0.34
N GLN A 57 12.47 2.04 -0.48
CA GLN A 57 12.66 3.51 -0.44
C GLN A 57 11.34 4.27 -0.37
N LEU A 58 10.37 3.72 0.35
CA LEU A 58 9.07 4.34 0.62
C LEU A 58 9.14 5.60 1.52
N ASP A 59 10.34 6.17 1.68
CA ASP A 59 10.61 7.48 2.24
C ASP A 59 11.76 8.21 1.50
N ASP A 60 11.41 9.37 0.94
CA ASP A 60 12.26 10.46 0.42
C ASP A 60 13.03 10.33 -0.93
N GLN A 61 12.67 11.27 -1.82
CA GLN A 61 13.49 12.11 -2.72
C GLN A 61 14.51 11.47 -3.69
N GLY A 62 14.49 10.16 -3.91
CA GLY A 62 15.31 9.56 -4.96
C GLY A 62 14.72 9.80 -6.36
N GLU A 63 15.36 10.61 -7.20
CA GLU A 63 15.16 10.52 -8.65
C GLU A 63 15.66 9.16 -9.13
N HIS A 64 14.75 8.35 -9.67
CA HIS A 64 15.13 7.16 -10.44
C HIS A 64 15.91 7.62 -11.67
N GLY A 65 16.97 6.90 -12.05
CA GLY A 65 17.68 7.23 -13.29
C GLY A 65 16.72 7.20 -14.49
N ASP A 66 16.95 8.05 -15.50
CA ASP A 66 16.05 8.27 -16.64
C ASP A 66 15.55 6.98 -17.31
N LEU A 67 16.40 5.96 -17.43
CA LEU A 67 16.06 4.66 -18.02
C LEU A 67 15.01 3.90 -17.18
N LEU A 68 15.13 3.96 -15.86
CA LEU A 68 14.20 3.29 -14.98
C LEU A 68 12.83 3.97 -15.01
N GLN A 69 12.81 5.30 -14.98
CA GLN A 69 11.57 6.06 -15.12
C GLN A 69 10.90 5.77 -16.47
N PHE A 70 11.68 5.60 -17.54
CA PHE A 70 11.18 5.18 -18.85
C PHE A 70 10.51 3.81 -18.79
N HIS A 71 11.15 2.80 -18.21
CA HIS A 71 10.58 1.45 -18.10
C HIS A 71 9.30 1.39 -17.24
N LEU A 72 9.28 2.09 -16.10
CA LEU A 72 8.09 2.20 -15.25
C LEU A 72 6.94 2.91 -15.99
N SER A 73 7.23 4.01 -16.69
CA SER A 73 6.22 4.77 -17.44
C SER A 73 5.65 3.95 -18.59
N ARG A 74 6.49 3.16 -19.28
CA ARG A 74 6.03 2.27 -20.35
C ARG A 74 5.16 1.14 -19.80
N LEU A 75 5.54 0.53 -18.67
CA LEU A 75 4.73 -0.50 -18.02
C LEU A 75 3.38 0.05 -17.55
N ALA A 76 3.36 1.23 -16.91
CA ALA A 76 2.13 1.91 -16.54
C ALA A 76 1.23 2.19 -17.76
N LYS A 77 1.83 2.61 -18.89
CA LYS A 77 1.12 2.80 -20.16
C LYS A 77 0.54 1.47 -20.69
N GLU A 78 1.27 0.36 -20.59
CA GLU A 78 0.76 -0.94 -21.00
C GLU A 78 -0.42 -1.37 -20.12
N ILE A 79 -0.28 -1.23 -18.80
CA ILE A 79 -1.31 -1.56 -17.81
C ILE A 79 -2.58 -0.73 -18.05
N SER A 80 -2.45 0.55 -18.40
CA SER A 80 -3.60 1.44 -18.66
C SER A 80 -4.51 1.00 -19.81
N LYS A 81 -4.05 0.07 -20.67
CA LYS A 81 -4.88 -0.51 -21.74
C LYS A 81 -5.93 -1.49 -21.22
N TYR A 82 -5.75 -2.01 -20.00
CA TYR A 82 -6.66 -2.98 -19.42
C TYR A 82 -7.69 -2.31 -18.53
N GLU A 83 -8.93 -2.78 -18.60
CA GLU A 83 -10.05 -2.20 -17.86
C GLU A 83 -9.88 -2.27 -16.35
N ASN A 84 -9.36 -3.40 -15.89
CA ASN A 84 -9.11 -3.63 -14.48
C ASN A 84 -7.91 -2.85 -13.94
N SER A 85 -7.24 -1.99 -14.73
CA SER A 85 -6.19 -1.09 -14.23
C SER A 85 -6.70 0.02 -13.30
N LYS A 86 -8.01 0.27 -13.34
CA LYS A 86 -8.73 1.24 -12.50
C LYS A 86 -9.95 0.58 -11.87
N VAL A 87 -10.48 1.19 -10.82
CA VAL A 87 -11.73 0.73 -10.19
C VAL A 87 -12.89 0.89 -11.18
N ASP A 88 -13.72 -0.13 -11.34
CA ASP A 88 -14.96 0.02 -12.10
C ASP A 88 -16.00 0.80 -11.28
N GLU A 89 -16.47 1.91 -11.83
CA GLU A 89 -17.46 2.78 -11.18
C GLU A 89 -18.82 2.12 -11.04
N GLN A 90 -19.21 1.27 -12.00
CA GLN A 90 -20.54 0.67 -12.03
C GLN A 90 -20.71 -0.41 -10.94
N THR A 91 -19.62 -1.09 -10.61
CA THR A 91 -19.60 -2.15 -9.58
C THR A 91 -19.12 -1.65 -8.22
N SER A 92 -18.50 -0.47 -8.16
CA SER A 92 -18.11 0.18 -6.91
C SER A 92 -19.28 0.92 -6.25
N GLN A 93 -19.28 0.96 -4.92
CA GLN A 93 -20.27 1.74 -4.16
C GLN A 93 -19.61 3.04 -3.69
N PRO A 94 -20.20 4.23 -3.93
CA PRO A 94 -19.76 5.46 -3.29
C PRO A 94 -19.68 5.24 -1.78
N TRP A 95 -18.57 5.66 -1.18
CA TRP A 95 -18.45 5.56 0.27
C TRP A 95 -19.25 6.69 0.93
N THR A 96 -20.19 6.30 1.80
CA THR A 96 -21.13 7.20 2.48
C THR A 96 -20.70 7.54 3.90
N GLY A 97 -19.40 7.42 4.22
CA GLY A 97 -18.94 7.71 5.57
C GLY A 97 -19.21 9.16 5.94
N ASP A 98 -19.61 9.36 7.19
CA ASP A 98 -19.88 10.69 7.72
C ASP A 98 -18.59 11.46 7.98
N ARG A 99 -18.76 12.72 8.35
CA ARG A 99 -17.66 13.65 8.60
C ARG A 99 -16.77 13.18 9.74
N ASP A 100 -17.35 12.64 10.82
CA ASP A 100 -16.60 12.14 11.98
C ASP A 100 -15.66 10.99 11.58
N LEU A 101 -16.12 10.09 10.71
CA LEU A 101 -15.28 9.02 10.20
C LEU A 101 -14.18 9.55 9.27
N LEU A 102 -14.42 10.58 8.46
CA LEU A 102 -13.36 11.23 7.68
C LEU A 102 -12.29 11.88 8.56
N GLU A 103 -12.71 12.55 9.64
CA GLU A 103 -11.80 13.15 10.61
C GLU A 103 -10.98 12.07 11.34
N LEU A 104 -11.59 10.93 11.69
CA LEU A 104 -10.90 9.76 12.24
C LEU A 104 -9.85 9.18 11.28
N LEU A 105 -10.21 9.03 10.00
CA LEU A 105 -9.29 8.57 8.95
C LEU A 105 -8.10 9.54 8.80
N LEU A 106 -8.36 10.85 8.83
CA LEU A 106 -7.30 11.87 8.74
C LEU A 106 -6.39 11.86 9.97
N ALA A 107 -6.95 11.78 11.19
CA ALA A 107 -6.17 11.69 12.43
C ALA A 107 -5.26 10.44 12.42
N ALA A 108 -5.81 9.28 12.01
CA ALA A 108 -5.03 8.06 11.84
C ALA A 108 -3.91 8.24 10.79
N CYS A 109 -4.18 8.92 9.68
CA CYS A 109 -3.18 9.18 8.63
C CYS A 109 -2.04 10.07 9.12
N ARG A 110 -2.37 11.13 9.87
CA ARG A 110 -1.39 12.02 10.50
C ARG A 110 -0.48 11.26 11.46
N CYS A 111 -1.04 10.42 12.33
CA CYS A 111 -0.27 9.55 13.21
C CYS A 111 0.63 8.59 12.41
N ALA A 112 0.09 7.91 11.40
CA ALA A 112 0.84 7.01 10.52
C ALA A 112 1.97 7.70 9.74
N CYS A 113 1.87 9.01 9.49
CA CYS A 113 2.94 9.82 8.90
C CYS A 113 3.99 10.23 9.95
N SER A 114 3.55 10.71 11.12
CA SER A 114 4.42 11.25 12.18
C SER A 114 5.40 10.23 12.75
N VAL A 115 5.04 8.94 12.82
CA VAL A 115 5.91 7.89 13.37
C VAL A 115 7.23 7.70 12.58
N TYR A 116 7.31 8.23 11.36
CA TYR A 116 8.54 8.24 10.56
C TYR A 116 9.44 9.47 10.82
N LYS A 117 8.87 10.53 11.42
CA LYS A 117 9.52 11.78 11.77
C LYS A 117 9.10 12.15 13.20
N PRO A 118 9.65 11.49 14.23
CA PRO A 118 9.16 11.61 15.61
C PRO A 118 9.23 13.03 16.16
N ASP A 119 10.07 13.90 15.58
CA ASP A 119 10.18 15.31 15.95
C ASP A 119 9.05 16.18 15.35
N VAL A 120 8.20 15.61 14.49
CA VAL A 120 7.11 16.31 13.81
C VAL A 120 5.78 15.92 14.44
N HIS A 121 5.11 16.91 15.02
CA HIS A 121 3.76 16.75 15.56
C HIS A 121 2.78 16.38 14.43
N PRO A 122 1.88 15.39 14.62
CA PRO A 122 0.90 14.98 13.61
C PRO A 122 -0.11 16.08 13.24
N GLY A 123 -0.25 17.10 14.10
CA GLY A 123 -1.22 18.19 13.95
C GLY A 123 -2.60 17.82 14.51
N GLY A 124 -3.53 18.77 14.53
CA GLY A 124 -4.82 18.62 15.20
C GLY A 124 -4.71 18.73 16.73
N ASP A 125 -5.69 18.18 17.43
CA ASP A 125 -5.83 18.11 18.90
C ASP A 125 -5.05 16.94 19.54
N LEU A 126 -4.22 16.26 18.76
CA LEU A 126 -3.50 15.07 19.21
C LEU A 126 -2.38 15.41 20.20
N VAL A 127 -2.44 14.84 21.40
CA VAL A 127 -1.44 14.99 22.46
C VAL A 127 -0.47 13.80 22.43
N PRO A 128 0.86 14.01 22.48
CA PRO A 128 1.82 12.92 22.54
C PRO A 128 1.71 12.15 23.85
N VAL A 129 1.69 10.82 23.78
CA VAL A 129 1.69 9.94 24.96
C VAL A 129 3.07 9.33 25.18
N ILE A 130 3.55 8.56 24.20
CA ILE A 130 4.86 7.90 24.27
C ILE A 130 5.33 7.53 22.87
N SER A 131 6.64 7.49 22.67
CA SER A 131 7.27 6.96 21.45
C SER A 131 8.34 5.93 21.81
N ARG A 132 8.41 4.87 21.01
CA ARG A 132 9.40 3.80 21.10
C ARG A 132 10.27 3.83 19.86
N THR A 133 11.58 3.92 20.06
CA THR A 133 12.56 3.84 18.98
C THR A 133 12.65 2.41 18.42
N PRO A 134 12.97 2.24 17.12
CA PRO A 134 13.11 0.92 16.54
C PRO A 134 14.32 0.17 17.13
N SER A 135 14.30 -1.17 17.13
CA SER A 135 15.49 -1.95 17.47
C SER A 135 16.53 -1.86 16.35
N ILE A 136 17.80 -2.03 16.74
CA ILE A 136 18.95 -2.07 15.81
C ILE A 136 18.76 -3.18 14.77
N THR A 137 18.14 -4.30 15.16
CA THR A 137 17.86 -5.45 14.31
C THR A 137 16.62 -5.30 13.41
N GLY A 138 15.87 -4.19 13.52
CA GLY A 138 14.65 -3.93 12.74
C GLY A 138 13.42 -4.76 13.14
N THR A 139 13.57 -5.67 14.11
CA THR A 139 12.49 -6.54 14.63
C THR A 139 11.45 -5.78 15.44
N VAL A 140 11.88 -4.75 16.19
CA VAL A 140 11.00 -3.80 16.84
C VAL A 140 10.87 -2.61 15.91
N LYS A 141 9.66 -2.41 15.36
CA LYS A 141 9.34 -1.23 14.57
C LYS A 141 9.19 -0.01 15.51
N ALA A 142 9.50 1.17 14.99
CA ALA A 142 9.24 2.40 15.73
C ALA A 142 7.72 2.54 15.91
N THR A 143 7.28 2.93 17.10
CA THR A 143 5.86 3.03 17.41
C THR A 143 5.64 4.29 18.23
N SER A 144 4.57 5.03 17.94
CA SER A 144 4.16 6.18 18.74
C SER A 144 2.69 6.06 19.13
N ILE A 145 2.37 6.55 20.32
CA ILE A 145 1.01 6.63 20.84
C ILE A 145 0.66 8.10 21.01
N TRP A 146 -0.49 8.48 20.47
CA TRP A 146 -1.07 9.81 20.55
C TRP A 146 -2.47 9.70 21.14
N LYS A 147 -2.96 10.74 21.81
CA LYS A 147 -4.31 10.80 22.37
C LYS A 147 -5.06 11.98 21.75
N SER A 148 -6.26 11.76 21.24
CA SER A 148 -7.21 12.86 21.00
C SER A 148 -8.05 13.03 22.26
N GLU A 149 -7.98 14.21 22.87
CA GLU A 149 -8.78 14.53 24.04
C GLU A 149 -10.25 14.72 23.68
N ASP A 150 -10.52 15.32 22.51
CA ASP A 150 -11.87 15.57 22.02
C ASP A 150 -12.67 14.28 21.82
N THR A 151 -12.01 13.24 21.28
CA THR A 151 -12.65 11.96 20.97
C THR A 151 -12.36 10.86 22.01
N ASN A 152 -11.59 11.16 23.06
CA ASN A 152 -11.13 10.17 24.05
C ASN A 152 -10.55 8.89 23.39
N THR A 153 -9.75 9.08 22.33
CA THR A 153 -9.22 8.01 21.49
C THR A 153 -7.70 7.95 21.57
N LEU A 154 -7.14 6.76 21.77
CA LEU A 154 -5.71 6.51 21.62
C LEU A 154 -5.39 6.06 20.18
N PHE A 155 -4.43 6.72 19.54
CA PHE A 155 -3.90 6.32 18.24
C PHE A 155 -2.54 5.66 18.44
N VAL A 156 -2.46 4.38 18.12
CA VAL A 156 -1.22 3.59 18.12
C VAL A 156 -0.72 3.47 16.69
N SER A 157 0.27 4.29 16.33
CA SER A 157 0.86 4.28 14.99
C SER A 157 2.16 3.50 14.96
N ILE A 158 2.24 2.52 14.06
CA ILE A 158 3.40 1.67 13.86
C ILE A 158 4.10 2.08 12.56
N ARG A 159 5.40 2.35 12.66
CA ARG A 159 6.24 2.66 11.50
C ARG A 159 6.43 1.42 10.66
N GLY A 160 6.41 1.60 9.35
CA GLY A 160 6.94 0.60 8.42
C GLY A 160 8.45 0.48 8.53
N THR A 161 9.01 -0.31 7.62
CA THR A 161 10.44 -0.55 7.54
C THR A 161 11.21 0.73 7.22
N SER A 162 12.40 0.88 7.82
CA SER A 162 13.31 2.00 7.62
C SER A 162 14.58 1.65 6.85
N CYS A 163 14.79 0.35 6.58
CA CYS A 163 16.00 -0.24 6.02
C CYS A 163 15.74 -0.92 4.67
N LYS A 164 16.64 -0.62 3.72
CA LYS A 164 16.59 -0.94 2.28
C LYS A 164 16.91 -2.40 1.93
N THR A 165 16.66 -3.32 2.84
CA THR A 165 16.97 -4.76 2.67
C THR A 165 15.84 -5.65 3.18
N ASP A 166 14.84 -5.07 3.86
CA ASP A 166 13.81 -5.81 4.59
C ASP A 166 12.60 -6.12 3.71
N HIS A 167 12.38 -5.42 2.59
CA HIS A 167 11.14 -5.57 1.83
C HIS A 167 11.08 -6.91 1.09
N LEU A 168 12.16 -7.36 0.44
CA LEU A 168 12.15 -8.65 -0.25
C LEU A 168 12.10 -9.85 0.69
N VAL A 169 12.74 -9.74 1.86
CA VAL A 169 12.66 -10.79 2.90
C VAL A 169 11.23 -10.86 3.46
N ASN A 170 10.48 -9.75 3.44
CA ASN A 170 9.08 -9.65 3.82
C ASN A 170 8.06 -9.86 2.67
N PHE A 171 8.50 -10.16 1.45
CA PHE A 171 7.66 -10.70 0.38
C PHE A 171 7.92 -12.19 0.16
N ASN A 172 8.77 -12.78 1.00
CA ASN A 172 8.93 -14.22 1.02
C ASN A 172 7.57 -14.85 1.34
N ARG A 173 7.16 -15.89 0.61
CA ARG A 173 5.88 -16.60 0.77
C ARG A 173 5.80 -17.38 2.10
N ASN A 174 6.69 -17.08 3.05
CA ASN A 174 6.80 -17.74 4.34
C ASN A 174 5.56 -17.41 5.17
N GLN A 175 4.56 -18.27 5.01
CA GLN A 175 3.39 -18.33 5.85
C GLN A 175 3.76 -18.98 7.17
N LYS A 176 3.28 -18.40 8.26
CA LYS A 176 3.34 -18.99 9.59
C LYS A 176 1.93 -19.04 10.16
N ASN A 177 1.64 -20.12 10.87
CA ASN A 177 0.38 -20.24 11.60
C ASN A 177 0.24 -19.06 12.58
N ALA A 178 -0.89 -18.36 12.49
CA ALA A 178 -1.12 -17.12 13.23
C ALA A 178 -1.55 -17.33 14.69
N THR A 179 -1.85 -18.57 15.12
CA THR A 179 -2.34 -18.91 16.47
C THR A 179 -1.44 -18.43 17.61
N SER A 180 -0.13 -18.29 17.37
CA SER A 180 0.81 -17.68 18.32
C SER A 180 0.55 -16.20 18.64
N VAL A 181 -0.26 -15.52 17.82
CA VAL A 181 -0.59 -14.09 17.95
C VAL A 181 -2.10 -13.90 18.09
N PHE A 182 -2.91 -14.54 17.24
CA PHE A 182 -4.37 -14.43 17.33
C PHE A 182 -5.05 -15.74 16.94
N ALA A 183 -6.19 -16.02 17.57
CA ALA A 183 -7.06 -17.13 17.24
C ALA A 183 -8.51 -16.68 17.40
N PHE A 184 -9.32 -16.80 16.35
CA PHE A 184 -10.72 -16.39 16.41
C PHE A 184 -11.53 -17.36 17.29
N PRO A 185 -12.26 -16.86 18.28
CA PRO A 185 -13.13 -17.70 19.11
C PRO A 185 -14.10 -18.53 18.26
N GLY A 186 -14.22 -19.82 18.56
CA GLY A 186 -15.14 -20.73 17.88
C GLY A 186 -14.75 -21.14 16.45
N THR A 187 -13.62 -20.68 15.93
CA THR A 187 -13.14 -21.04 14.58
C THR A 187 -12.11 -22.18 14.65
N LYS A 188 -12.33 -23.25 13.88
CA LYS A 188 -11.38 -24.39 13.78
C LYS A 188 -10.38 -24.23 12.63
N GLU A 189 -10.54 -23.21 11.79
CA GLU A 189 -9.67 -22.96 10.64
C GLU A 189 -8.28 -22.48 11.09
N GLN A 190 -7.25 -23.06 10.49
CA GLN A 190 -5.88 -22.59 10.67
C GLN A 190 -5.61 -21.38 9.77
N ILE A 191 -5.65 -20.20 10.37
CA ILE A 191 -5.30 -18.96 9.68
C ILE A 191 -3.80 -18.80 9.65
N HIS A 192 -3.25 -18.55 8.46
CA HIS A 192 -1.85 -18.29 8.26
C HIS A 192 -1.64 -16.80 7.98
N ALA A 193 -0.51 -16.28 8.42
CA ALA A 193 -0.11 -14.89 8.22
C ALA A 193 1.32 -14.83 7.65
N HIS A 194 1.64 -13.71 7.02
CA HIS A 194 3.00 -13.42 6.60
C HIS A 194 3.95 -13.41 7.82
N SER A 195 4.93 -14.31 7.83
CA SER A 195 5.75 -14.63 9.00
C SER A 195 6.53 -13.42 9.55
N GLY A 196 7.06 -12.56 8.68
CA GLY A 196 7.82 -11.38 9.10
C GLY A 196 6.97 -10.35 9.83
N PHE A 197 5.75 -10.08 9.33
CA PHE A 197 4.83 -9.13 9.98
C PHE A 197 4.25 -9.72 11.26
N LEU A 198 3.97 -11.02 11.28
CA LEU A 198 3.52 -11.76 12.46
C LEU A 198 4.57 -11.71 13.58
N ALA A 199 5.85 -11.89 13.25
CA ALA A 199 6.94 -11.82 14.23
C ALA A 199 7.14 -10.39 14.78
N CYS A 200 7.05 -9.37 13.91
CA CYS A 200 7.09 -7.97 14.35
C CYS A 200 5.94 -7.66 15.33
N ALA A 201 4.72 -8.10 15.01
CA ALA A 201 3.56 -7.92 15.88
C ALA A 201 3.76 -8.62 17.22
N ALA A 202 4.14 -9.91 17.22
CA ALA A 202 4.41 -10.68 18.43
C ALA A 202 5.43 -10.00 19.36
N THR A 203 6.45 -9.35 18.79
CA THR A 203 7.47 -8.62 19.56
C THR A 203 6.94 -7.32 20.16
N LEU A 204 5.99 -6.65 19.50
CA LEU A 204 5.38 -5.40 19.99
C LEU A 204 4.30 -5.62 21.04
N LEU A 205 3.59 -6.75 20.99
CA LEU A 205 2.39 -6.99 21.79
C LEU A 205 2.59 -6.83 23.30
N PRO A 206 3.62 -7.40 23.97
CA PRO A 206 3.77 -7.25 25.41
C PRO A 206 3.83 -5.78 25.85
N TRP A 207 4.63 -4.99 25.14
CA TRP A 207 4.80 -3.55 25.43
C TRP A 207 3.53 -2.75 25.12
N LEU A 208 2.86 -3.04 24.00
CA LEU A 208 1.60 -2.38 23.64
C LEU A 208 0.50 -2.66 24.66
N THR A 209 0.37 -3.92 25.09
CA THR A 209 -0.63 -4.31 26.08
C THR A 209 -0.39 -3.59 27.41
N GLU A 210 0.85 -3.56 27.89
CA GLU A 210 1.21 -2.84 29.12
C GLU A 210 0.90 -1.34 29.01
N GLU A 211 1.34 -0.70 27.92
CA GLU A 211 1.21 0.74 27.77
C GLU A 211 -0.25 1.19 27.56
N ILE A 212 -1.02 0.47 26.74
CA ILE A 212 -2.45 0.76 26.57
C ILE A 212 -3.19 0.58 27.91
N THR A 213 -2.88 -0.49 28.65
CA THR A 213 -3.47 -0.72 29.98
C THR A 213 -3.12 0.39 30.95
N ARG A 214 -1.88 0.87 30.94
CA ARG A 214 -1.44 2.01 31.75
C ARG A 214 -2.23 3.27 31.43
N GLN A 215 -2.41 3.61 30.16
CA GLN A 215 -3.18 4.78 29.73
C GLN A 215 -4.66 4.69 30.14
N VAL A 216 -5.29 3.55 29.89
CA VAL A 216 -6.71 3.31 30.23
C VAL A 216 -6.93 3.24 31.74
N THR A 217 -5.88 2.90 32.50
CA THR A 217 -5.93 2.96 33.97
C THR A 217 -5.82 4.38 34.49
N ALA A 218 -4.92 5.18 33.91
CA ALA A 218 -4.73 6.58 34.26
C ALA A 218 -5.92 7.47 33.83
N ASP A 219 -6.56 7.14 32.71
CA ASP A 219 -7.69 7.88 32.18
C ASP A 219 -8.85 6.95 31.79
N LYS A 220 -9.90 6.97 32.62
CA LYS A 220 -11.12 6.16 32.44
C LYS A 220 -12.08 6.71 31.37
N SER A 221 -11.84 7.93 30.87
CA SER A 221 -12.64 8.48 29.78
C SER A 221 -12.34 7.80 28.45
N LEU A 222 -11.13 7.24 28.28
CA LEU A 222 -10.70 6.53 27.06
C LEU A 222 -11.67 5.39 26.70
N LYS A 223 -12.21 5.44 25.48
CA LYS A 223 -13.16 4.44 24.95
C LYS A 223 -12.67 3.72 23.71
N ASP A 224 -11.78 4.33 22.95
CA ASP A 224 -11.40 3.83 21.64
C ASP A 224 -9.86 3.77 21.51
N VAL A 225 -9.38 2.71 20.86
CA VAL A 225 -7.98 2.55 20.46
C VAL A 225 -7.93 2.28 18.96
N VAL A 226 -7.24 3.14 18.22
CA VAL A 226 -7.02 3.03 16.78
C VAL A 226 -5.61 2.56 16.52
N PHE A 227 -5.46 1.35 16.00
CA PHE A 227 -4.20 0.89 15.42
C PHE A 227 -4.08 1.41 13.99
N THR A 228 -2.94 2.01 13.68
CA THR A 228 -2.69 2.56 12.35
C THR A 228 -1.25 2.42 11.90
N GLY A 229 -1.04 2.53 10.60
CA GLY A 229 0.26 2.48 9.99
C GLY A 229 0.17 2.59 8.47
N HIS A 230 1.27 3.02 7.88
CA HIS A 230 1.45 3.07 6.43
C HIS A 230 2.32 1.90 5.97
N SER A 231 2.00 1.33 4.80
CA SER A 231 2.78 0.26 4.18
C SER A 231 2.99 -0.92 5.14
N ALA A 232 4.23 -1.40 5.30
CA ALA A 232 4.63 -2.41 6.27
C ALA A 232 4.14 -2.13 7.71
N GLY A 233 4.06 -0.87 8.13
CA GLY A 233 3.55 -0.50 9.45
C GLY A 233 2.07 -0.82 9.61
N GLY A 234 1.28 -0.61 8.55
CA GLY A 234 -0.13 -0.99 8.51
C GLY A 234 -0.34 -2.50 8.53
N ALA A 235 0.55 -3.26 7.87
CA ALA A 235 0.56 -4.72 7.93
C ALA A 235 0.77 -5.24 9.37
N VAL A 236 1.72 -4.66 10.12
CA VAL A 236 1.93 -5.00 11.53
C VAL A 236 0.74 -4.55 12.40
N ALA A 237 0.21 -3.34 12.18
CA ALA A 237 -0.97 -2.83 12.87
C ALA A 237 -2.19 -3.74 12.71
N ALA A 238 -2.38 -4.34 11.53
CA ALA A 238 -3.44 -5.30 11.30
C ALA A 238 -3.30 -6.54 12.20
N MET A 239 -2.11 -7.12 12.33
CA MET A 239 -1.87 -8.27 13.22
C MET A 239 -2.09 -7.90 14.69
N VAL A 240 -1.68 -6.69 15.08
CA VAL A 240 -1.89 -6.16 16.43
C VAL A 240 -3.39 -6.01 16.72
N LEU A 241 -4.17 -5.39 15.83
CA LEU A 241 -5.64 -5.34 15.98
C LEU A 241 -6.20 -6.74 16.20
N LEU A 242 -5.86 -7.69 15.32
CA LEU A 242 -6.38 -9.06 15.37
C LEU A 242 -6.08 -9.73 16.72
N HIS A 243 -4.92 -9.47 17.32
CA HIS A 243 -4.62 -9.92 18.68
C HIS A 243 -5.57 -9.30 19.71
N PHE A 244 -5.70 -7.97 19.73
CA PHE A 244 -6.52 -7.29 20.74
C PHE A 244 -8.00 -7.65 20.65
N VAL A 245 -8.55 -7.88 19.45
CA VAL A 245 -9.96 -8.25 19.31
C VAL A 245 -10.22 -9.73 19.64
N CYS A 246 -9.24 -10.61 19.39
CA CYS A 246 -9.36 -12.05 19.70
C CYS A 246 -9.00 -12.38 21.16
N HIS A 247 -8.07 -11.64 21.76
CA HIS A 247 -7.48 -11.90 23.07
C HIS A 247 -7.51 -10.63 23.94
N CYS A 248 -8.63 -9.91 23.94
CA CYS A 248 -8.78 -8.67 24.70
C CYS A 248 -8.56 -8.94 26.21
N PRO A 249 -7.57 -8.30 26.86
CA PRO A 249 -7.41 -8.35 28.31
C PRO A 249 -8.67 -7.84 29.03
N SER A 250 -8.97 -8.38 30.21
CA SER A 250 -10.18 -8.01 30.96
C SER A 250 -10.17 -6.53 31.36
N GLU A 251 -8.98 -5.97 31.62
CA GLU A 251 -8.73 -4.56 31.93
C GLU A 251 -9.12 -3.63 30.76
N LEU A 252 -9.08 -4.15 29.53
CA LEU A 252 -9.39 -3.40 28.30
C LEU A 252 -10.78 -3.75 27.75
N SER A 253 -11.59 -4.51 28.49
CA SER A 253 -12.90 -5.01 28.04
C SER A 253 -13.93 -3.92 27.69
N ASN A 254 -13.74 -2.69 28.19
CA ASN A 254 -14.58 -1.54 27.88
C ASN A 254 -14.14 -0.77 26.64
N LEU A 255 -12.96 -1.07 26.08
CA LEU A 255 -12.44 -0.39 24.91
C LEU A 255 -12.97 -1.00 23.62
N LYS A 256 -13.20 -0.14 22.63
CA LYS A 256 -13.32 -0.55 21.25
C LYS A 256 -12.01 -0.38 20.50
N PHE A 257 -11.67 -1.35 19.67
CA PHE A 257 -10.49 -1.33 18.84
C PHE A 257 -10.87 -1.10 17.38
N SER A 258 -10.12 -0.22 16.73
CA SER A 258 -10.24 0.08 15.32
C SER A 258 -8.91 -0.11 14.61
N LEU A 259 -8.96 -0.44 13.32
CA LEU A 259 -7.81 -0.48 12.43
C LEU A 259 -8.06 0.44 11.24
N ILE A 260 -7.11 1.34 11.01
CA ILE A 260 -7.09 2.19 9.82
C ILE A 260 -5.69 2.10 9.24
N THR A 261 -5.55 1.51 8.06
CA THR A 261 -4.24 1.33 7.40
C THR A 261 -4.17 2.08 6.08
N PHE A 262 -2.97 2.49 5.69
CA PHE A 262 -2.72 3.24 4.46
C PHE A 262 -1.73 2.49 3.57
N GLY A 263 -2.20 1.98 2.43
CA GLY A 263 -1.33 1.28 1.48
C GLY A 263 -0.72 0.00 2.05
N ALA A 264 -1.32 -0.62 3.06
CA ALA A 264 -0.74 -1.83 3.66
C ALA A 264 -0.75 -3.01 2.68
N PRO A 265 0.34 -3.80 2.59
CA PRO A 265 0.35 -5.01 1.77
C PRO A 265 -0.60 -6.07 2.35
N PRO A 266 -1.00 -7.07 1.54
CA PRO A 266 -1.81 -8.19 2.03
C PRO A 266 -0.98 -9.09 2.96
N VAL A 267 -1.62 -9.63 4.01
CA VAL A 267 -0.90 -10.31 5.10
C VAL A 267 -1.52 -11.57 5.67
N ILE A 268 -2.80 -11.87 5.39
CA ILE A 268 -3.50 -13.05 5.93
C ILE A 268 -3.95 -13.99 4.81
N SER A 269 -3.78 -15.30 4.96
CA SER A 269 -4.12 -16.30 3.93
C SER A 269 -5.62 -16.39 3.60
N THR A 270 -6.47 -15.88 4.48
CA THR A 270 -7.93 -15.93 4.39
C THR A 270 -8.49 -14.54 4.68
N ASN A 271 -9.61 -14.17 4.05
CA ASN A 271 -10.26 -12.90 4.37
C ASN A 271 -10.94 -12.96 5.75
N VAL A 272 -10.25 -12.45 6.77
CA VAL A 272 -10.72 -12.44 8.17
C VAL A 272 -11.49 -11.18 8.55
N THR A 273 -11.67 -10.23 7.63
CA THR A 273 -12.25 -8.90 7.95
C THR A 273 -13.64 -9.01 8.57
N LYS A 274 -14.51 -9.85 7.97
CA LYS A 274 -15.87 -10.06 8.50
C LYS A 274 -15.86 -10.75 9.86
N LEU A 275 -14.95 -11.71 10.06
CA LEU A 275 -14.79 -12.41 11.34
C LEU A 275 -14.36 -11.45 12.44
N ALA A 276 -13.35 -10.60 12.17
CA ALA A 276 -12.90 -9.58 13.10
C ALA A 276 -13.98 -8.54 13.40
N GLN A 277 -14.73 -8.10 12.38
CA GLN A 277 -15.79 -7.12 12.54
C GLN A 277 -17.00 -7.64 13.34
N ALA A 278 -17.20 -8.95 13.40
CA ALA A 278 -18.25 -9.57 14.22
C ALA A 278 -17.87 -9.67 15.71
N LEU A 279 -16.60 -9.44 16.09
CA LEU A 279 -16.17 -9.50 17.48
C LEU A 279 -16.66 -8.26 18.25
N PRO A 280 -17.13 -8.42 19.51
CA PRO A 280 -17.72 -7.31 20.27
C PRO A 280 -16.79 -6.12 20.47
N GLN A 281 -15.49 -6.34 20.55
CA GLN A 281 -14.51 -5.28 20.79
C GLN A 281 -14.11 -4.51 19.54
N THR A 282 -14.58 -4.92 18.36
CA THR A 282 -14.24 -4.25 17.11
C THR A 282 -15.20 -3.10 16.83
N ARG A 283 -14.68 -1.95 16.39
CA ARG A 283 -15.48 -0.82 15.92
C ARG A 283 -15.33 -0.58 14.42
N HIS A 284 -14.15 -0.12 13.97
CA HIS A 284 -13.89 0.15 12.57
C HIS A 284 -12.70 -0.66 12.05
N ILE A 285 -12.80 -1.24 10.86
CA ILE A 285 -11.66 -1.87 10.18
C ILE A 285 -11.64 -1.40 8.73
N TYR A 286 -10.70 -0.52 8.40
CA TYR A 286 -10.55 0.08 7.08
C TYR A 286 -9.13 -0.10 6.53
N ALA A 287 -9.08 -0.50 5.26
CA ALA A 287 -7.87 -0.50 4.45
C ALA A 287 -8.00 0.62 3.41
N VAL A 288 -7.29 1.73 3.66
CA VAL A 288 -7.29 2.90 2.80
C VAL A 288 -6.24 2.72 1.71
N VAL A 289 -6.69 2.72 0.46
CA VAL A 289 -5.85 2.45 -0.71
C VAL A 289 -5.95 3.62 -1.67
N ASN A 290 -4.84 4.17 -2.13
CA ASN A 290 -4.88 5.08 -3.27
C ASN A 290 -5.15 4.28 -4.54
N GLU A 291 -6.02 4.76 -5.42
CA GLU A 291 -6.18 4.15 -6.73
C GLU A 291 -4.81 4.07 -7.43
N HIS A 292 -4.54 2.93 -8.07
CA HIS A 292 -3.28 2.55 -8.69
C HIS A 292 -2.13 2.22 -7.73
N ASP A 293 -2.31 2.32 -6.41
CA ASP A 293 -1.27 1.88 -5.47
C ASP A 293 -1.02 0.38 -5.58
N LEU A 294 0.21 0.05 -5.97
CA LEU A 294 0.68 -1.31 -6.15
C LEU A 294 0.75 -2.08 -4.82
N VAL A 295 1.19 -1.45 -3.73
CA VAL A 295 1.60 -2.16 -2.49
C VAL A 295 0.50 -3.02 -1.88
N PRO A 296 -0.76 -2.57 -1.79
CA PRO A 296 -1.89 -3.39 -1.34
C PRO A 296 -2.21 -4.61 -2.21
N ARG A 297 -1.62 -4.72 -3.39
CA ARG A 297 -1.76 -5.86 -4.31
C ARG A 297 -0.55 -6.78 -4.35
N VAL A 298 0.58 -6.37 -3.78
CA VAL A 298 1.83 -7.11 -3.91
C VAL A 298 1.77 -8.42 -3.12
N ASP A 299 1.73 -9.50 -3.88
CA ASP A 299 2.20 -10.83 -3.49
C ASP A 299 3.05 -11.42 -4.63
N GLN A 300 3.59 -12.62 -4.42
CA GLN A 300 4.49 -13.25 -5.39
C GLN A 300 3.80 -13.49 -6.74
N GLY A 301 2.54 -13.94 -6.73
CA GLY A 301 1.78 -14.20 -7.95
C GLY A 301 1.50 -12.92 -8.73
N TYR A 302 1.13 -11.85 -8.02
CA TYR A 302 0.89 -10.54 -8.59
C TYR A 302 2.13 -9.97 -9.28
N ILE A 303 3.28 -9.94 -8.60
CA ILE A 303 4.53 -9.42 -9.16
C ILE A 303 4.96 -10.23 -10.38
N THR A 304 4.84 -11.56 -10.33
CA THR A 304 5.13 -12.44 -11.48
C THR A 304 4.23 -12.12 -12.68
N SER A 305 2.97 -11.76 -12.42
CA SER A 305 2.02 -11.33 -13.46
C SER A 305 2.40 -9.98 -14.07
N ILE A 306 2.80 -8.99 -13.24
CA ILE A 306 3.29 -7.69 -13.70
C ILE A 306 4.55 -7.84 -14.57
N ILE A 307 5.50 -8.69 -14.17
CA ILE A 307 6.70 -8.98 -14.96
C ILE A 307 6.32 -9.63 -16.29
N SER A 308 5.35 -10.55 -16.29
CA SER A 308 4.89 -11.19 -17.53
C SER A 308 4.23 -10.20 -18.48
N LEU A 309 3.44 -9.27 -17.95
CA LEU A 309 2.85 -8.19 -18.73
C LEU A 309 3.94 -7.29 -19.33
N TYR A 310 4.93 -6.93 -18.52
CA TYR A 310 6.09 -6.18 -19.00
C TYR A 310 6.79 -6.92 -20.15
N ARG A 311 7.07 -8.22 -20.02
CA ARG A 311 7.66 -9.05 -21.09
C ARG A 311 6.81 -9.07 -22.36
N SER A 312 5.49 -9.21 -22.21
CA SER A 312 4.55 -9.20 -23.34
C SER A 312 4.57 -7.87 -24.11
N ALA A 313 4.73 -6.74 -23.42
CA ALA A 313 4.83 -5.41 -24.02
C ALA A 313 6.07 -5.23 -24.94
N TYR A 314 7.01 -6.18 -24.91
CA TYR A 314 8.19 -6.25 -25.78
C TYR A 314 8.21 -7.50 -26.67
N GLY A 315 7.11 -8.26 -26.75
CA GLY A 315 7.01 -9.44 -27.61
C GLY A 315 7.87 -10.63 -27.15
N LEU A 316 8.15 -10.72 -25.84
CA LEU A 316 9.04 -11.74 -25.30
C LEU A 316 8.31 -12.95 -24.73
N PRO A 317 8.97 -14.12 -24.66
CA PRO A 317 8.38 -15.34 -24.14
C PRO A 317 7.86 -15.12 -22.72
N LEU A 318 6.65 -15.57 -22.45
CA LEU A 318 6.03 -15.48 -21.15
C LEU A 318 6.66 -16.51 -20.21
N SER A 319 6.65 -16.22 -18.91
CA SER A 319 7.05 -17.19 -17.90
C SER A 319 6.06 -18.36 -17.87
N ASP A 320 6.54 -19.58 -17.62
CA ASP A 320 5.74 -20.82 -17.67
C ASP A 320 4.44 -20.79 -16.84
N PHE A 321 4.43 -20.00 -15.76
CA PHE A 321 3.26 -19.77 -14.90
C PHE A 321 2.04 -19.15 -15.61
N ASN A 322 2.23 -18.48 -16.76
CA ASN A 322 1.18 -17.71 -17.45
C ASN A 322 0.76 -18.29 -18.82
N ASN A 323 1.28 -19.46 -19.21
CA ASN A 323 0.93 -20.09 -20.51
C ASN A 323 -0.57 -20.44 -20.62
N THR A 324 -1.24 -20.75 -19.50
CA THR A 324 -2.69 -21.01 -19.45
C THR A 324 -3.53 -19.72 -19.47
N THR A 325 -3.02 -18.62 -18.94
CA THR A 325 -3.74 -17.34 -18.89
C THR A 325 -3.70 -16.62 -20.24
N PHE A 326 -2.56 -16.67 -20.93
CA PHE A 326 -2.35 -15.98 -22.20
C PHE A 326 -3.00 -16.65 -23.41
N THR A 327 -3.07 -17.99 -23.44
CA THR A 327 -3.72 -18.73 -24.54
C THR A 327 -5.17 -18.30 -24.74
N THR A 328 -5.85 -17.85 -23.67
CA THR A 328 -7.21 -17.29 -23.75
C THR A 328 -7.27 -15.81 -24.20
N ASN A 329 -6.21 -15.03 -24.01
CA ASN A 329 -6.19 -13.60 -24.36
C ASN A 329 -5.77 -13.34 -25.82
N THR A 330 -4.97 -14.22 -26.44
CA THR A 330 -4.56 -14.09 -27.85
C THR A 330 -5.61 -14.56 -28.86
N GLN A 331 -6.66 -15.28 -28.43
CA GLN A 331 -7.74 -15.74 -29.31
C GLN A 331 -8.98 -14.81 -29.31
N ALA A 332 -9.08 -13.86 -28.39
CA ALA A 332 -10.19 -12.90 -28.37
C ALA A 332 -9.93 -11.77 -29.38
N GLY A 333 -10.78 -11.69 -30.41
CA GLY A 333 -10.73 -10.66 -31.44
C GLY A 333 -10.72 -9.23 -30.88
N ARG A 334 -10.13 -8.31 -31.65
CA ARG A 334 -9.80 -6.91 -31.38
C ARG A 334 -10.90 -5.95 -30.83
N ASN A 335 -12.06 -6.40 -30.37
CA ASN A 335 -13.20 -5.55 -30.02
C ASN A 335 -13.93 -5.90 -28.70
N GLN A 336 -13.23 -6.35 -27.66
CA GLN A 336 -13.78 -6.37 -26.30
C GLN A 336 -12.74 -5.90 -25.29
N ASN A 337 -13.09 -4.83 -24.57
CA ASN A 337 -12.75 -4.56 -23.17
C ASN A 337 -11.76 -5.57 -22.54
N THR A 338 -10.46 -5.36 -22.76
CA THR A 338 -9.44 -6.36 -22.41
C THR A 338 -9.19 -6.35 -20.91
N ILE A 339 -9.60 -7.41 -20.20
CA ILE A 339 -9.28 -7.62 -18.79
C ILE A 339 -7.99 -8.46 -18.69
N TRP A 340 -7.01 -7.99 -17.92
CA TRP A 340 -5.83 -8.79 -17.60
C TRP A 340 -6.14 -9.73 -16.43
N LYS A 341 -6.13 -11.04 -16.67
CA LYS A 341 -6.39 -12.02 -15.63
C LYS A 341 -5.20 -12.12 -14.67
N LEU A 342 -5.46 -11.87 -13.40
CA LEU A 342 -4.50 -12.01 -12.31
C LEU A 342 -4.65 -13.38 -11.63
N PRO A 343 -3.57 -13.95 -11.08
CA PRO A 343 -3.68 -15.13 -10.24
C PRO A 343 -4.49 -14.83 -8.96
N PRO A 344 -5.09 -15.85 -8.32
CA PRO A 344 -5.65 -15.70 -6.99
C PRO A 344 -4.59 -15.20 -6.00
N PRO A 345 -4.95 -14.33 -5.05
CA PRO A 345 -4.00 -13.80 -4.10
C PRO A 345 -3.57 -14.86 -3.09
N ASP A 346 -2.29 -14.86 -2.71
CA ASP A 346 -1.76 -15.69 -1.62
C ASP A 346 -2.17 -15.15 -0.24
N PHE A 347 -2.40 -13.84 -0.17
CA PHE A 347 -2.77 -13.12 1.04
C PHE A 347 -3.84 -12.07 0.75
N TYR A 348 -4.61 -11.72 1.78
CA TYR A 348 -5.63 -10.69 1.76
C TYR A 348 -5.21 -9.52 2.66
N VAL A 349 -5.59 -8.31 2.25
CA VAL A 349 -5.54 -7.12 3.11
C VAL A 349 -6.62 -7.25 4.19
N VAL A 350 -6.29 -6.82 5.41
CA VAL A 350 -7.24 -6.80 6.54
C VAL A 350 -7.97 -5.46 6.55
N GLY A 351 -9.30 -5.48 6.41
CA GLY A 351 -10.15 -4.30 6.48
C GLY A 351 -11.10 -4.14 5.30
N ASN A 352 -12.14 -3.34 5.50
CA ASN A 352 -13.01 -2.88 4.44
C ASN A 352 -12.18 -1.98 3.52
N VAL A 353 -11.99 -2.41 2.26
CA VAL A 353 -11.17 -1.66 1.31
C VAL A 353 -11.94 -0.44 0.84
N ILE A 354 -11.36 0.73 1.11
CA ILE A 354 -11.81 2.00 0.53
C ILE A 354 -10.70 2.56 -0.35
N VAL A 355 -11.06 2.97 -1.55
CA VAL A 355 -10.15 3.48 -2.56
C VAL A 355 -10.31 4.99 -2.67
N LEU A 356 -9.23 5.73 -2.40
CA LEU A 356 -9.13 7.16 -2.65
C LEU A 356 -8.76 7.37 -4.11
N ARG A 357 -9.61 8.09 -4.83
CA ARG A 357 -9.50 8.24 -6.27
C ARG A 357 -9.48 9.72 -6.64
N ALA A 358 -8.64 10.04 -7.61
CA ALA A 358 -8.50 11.39 -8.15
C ALA A 358 -8.87 11.37 -9.63
N LYS A 359 -9.97 12.03 -9.97
CA LYS A 359 -10.47 12.14 -11.33
C LYS A 359 -10.26 13.54 -11.86
N LEU A 360 -10.12 13.69 -13.17
CA LEU A 360 -10.19 14.99 -13.82
C LEU A 360 -11.54 15.64 -13.55
N ASP A 361 -11.53 16.88 -13.06
CA ASP A 361 -12.73 17.67 -12.92
C ASP A 361 -13.05 18.36 -14.24
N HIS A 362 -13.83 17.68 -15.07
CA HIS A 362 -14.27 18.20 -16.37
C HIS A 362 -15.12 19.47 -16.25
N LYS A 363 -15.82 19.68 -15.12
CA LYS A 363 -16.61 20.91 -14.91
C LYS A 363 -15.70 22.10 -14.61
N ALA A 364 -14.68 21.90 -13.77
CA ALA A 364 -13.67 22.92 -13.50
C ALA A 364 -12.81 23.21 -14.74
N LEU A 365 -12.45 22.21 -15.54
CA LEU A 365 -11.73 22.40 -16.81
C LEU A 365 -12.50 23.29 -17.80
N GLN A 366 -13.83 23.12 -17.86
CA GLN A 366 -14.69 23.94 -18.72
C GLN A 366 -14.81 25.39 -18.21
N SER A 367 -14.82 25.62 -16.89
CA SER A 367 -14.87 26.98 -16.32
C SER A 367 -13.52 27.72 -16.40
N THR A 368 -12.39 27.03 -16.20
CA THR A 368 -11.04 27.63 -16.34
C THR A 368 -10.69 28.03 -17.77
N SER A 369 -11.34 27.45 -18.79
CA SER A 369 -11.16 27.88 -20.18
C SER A 369 -11.63 29.32 -20.45
N ARG A 370 -12.40 29.92 -19.53
CA ARG A 370 -12.90 31.31 -19.64
C ARG A 370 -12.14 32.32 -18.76
N GLN A 371 -11.26 31.88 -17.87
CA GLN A 371 -10.43 32.74 -17.03
C GLN A 371 -9.02 32.15 -16.95
N ALA A 372 -8.18 32.52 -17.90
CA ALA A 372 -6.76 32.21 -17.86
C ALA A 372 -6.05 33.20 -16.93
N SER A 373 -5.58 32.75 -15.75
CA SER A 373 -4.36 33.27 -15.07
C SER A 373 -4.08 32.60 -13.71
N THR A 374 -3.90 31.28 -13.62
CA THR A 374 -3.19 30.70 -12.46
C THR A 374 -2.21 29.60 -12.89
N ASP A 375 -0.97 29.74 -12.44
CA ASP A 375 0.23 28.91 -12.69
C ASP A 375 0.18 27.49 -12.09
N SER A 376 -0.97 26.81 -12.11
CA SER A 376 -1.02 25.40 -11.74
C SER A 376 -0.98 24.54 -13.00
N THR A 377 0.20 23.99 -13.32
CA THR A 377 0.43 23.06 -14.45
C THR A 377 -0.30 21.71 -14.30
N THR A 378 -1.08 21.51 -13.24
CA THR A 378 -1.88 20.31 -13.00
C THR A 378 -3.36 20.60 -13.23
N PRO A 379 -4.05 19.81 -14.08
CA PRO A 379 -5.48 19.98 -14.32
C PRO A 379 -6.28 19.76 -13.02
N PRO A 380 -7.40 20.48 -12.82
CA PRO A 380 -8.20 20.36 -11.60
C PRO A 380 -8.70 18.92 -11.45
N GLN A 381 -8.57 18.38 -10.23
CA GLN A 381 -8.94 17.01 -9.92
C GLN A 381 -10.00 16.97 -8.82
N LYS A 382 -11.07 16.21 -9.04
CA LYS A 382 -12.07 15.86 -8.02
C LYS A 382 -11.63 14.60 -7.28
N LEU A 383 -11.69 14.63 -5.95
CA LEU A 383 -11.47 13.44 -5.12
C LEU A 383 -12.80 12.76 -4.80
N ASP A 384 -12.82 11.44 -4.86
CA ASP A 384 -13.91 10.60 -4.37
C ASP A 384 -13.36 9.38 -3.62
N ILE A 385 -14.22 8.79 -2.79
CA ILE A 385 -13.93 7.57 -2.04
C ILE A 385 -14.89 6.48 -2.51
N LEU A 386 -14.34 5.33 -2.89
CA LEU A 386 -15.12 4.18 -3.34
C LEU A 386 -14.92 3.00 -2.40
N ARG A 387 -15.99 2.33 -2.01
CA ARG A 387 -15.91 1.04 -1.34
C ARG A 387 -15.80 -0.05 -2.40
N VAL A 388 -14.77 -0.89 -2.27
CA VAL A 388 -14.51 -1.99 -3.20
C VAL A 388 -14.62 -3.31 -2.46
N SER A 389 -15.33 -4.28 -3.04
CA SER A 389 -15.43 -5.62 -2.44
C SER A 389 -14.06 -6.30 -2.47
N PRO A 390 -13.74 -7.19 -1.51
CA PRO A 390 -12.46 -7.90 -1.54
C PRO A 390 -12.22 -8.68 -2.84
N ILE A 391 -13.27 -9.25 -3.43
CA ILE A 391 -13.19 -10.02 -4.67
C ILE A 391 -12.83 -9.11 -5.85
N GLU A 392 -13.53 -7.98 -5.99
CA GLU A 392 -13.22 -7.01 -7.05
C GLU A 392 -11.85 -6.38 -6.84
N PHE A 393 -11.51 -6.09 -5.58
CA PHE A 393 -10.20 -5.53 -5.25
C PHE A 393 -9.06 -6.43 -5.71
N CYS A 394 -9.20 -7.77 -5.62
CA CYS A 394 -8.21 -8.75 -6.08
C CYS A 394 -8.07 -8.85 -7.61
N LYS A 395 -8.99 -8.27 -8.38
CA LYS A 395 -8.92 -8.26 -9.85
C LYS A 395 -8.20 -7.03 -10.40
N LEU A 396 -7.94 -6.01 -9.57
CA LEU A 396 -7.36 -4.73 -10.02
C LEU A 396 -5.86 -4.82 -10.41
N LEU A 397 -5.51 -4.31 -11.57
CA LEU A 397 -4.14 -4.23 -12.09
C LEU A 397 -3.53 -2.87 -11.72
N PHE A 398 -3.42 -2.58 -10.42
CA PHE A 398 -2.82 -1.36 -9.91
C PHE A 398 -1.31 -1.34 -10.06
N PHE A 399 -0.78 -0.28 -10.66
CA PHE A 399 0.65 -0.10 -10.86
C PHE A 399 1.01 1.37 -10.97
N GLU A 400 1.11 2.03 -9.83
CA GLU A 400 1.70 3.35 -9.70
C GLU A 400 2.36 3.47 -8.33
N ILE A 401 3.66 3.71 -8.35
CA ILE A 401 4.48 3.77 -7.14
C ILE A 401 4.36 5.13 -6.46
N SER A 402 4.22 6.20 -7.25
CA SER A 402 4.13 7.59 -6.77
C SER A 402 2.97 7.78 -5.79
N VAL A 403 1.83 7.12 -6.04
CA VAL A 403 0.63 7.25 -5.21
C VAL A 403 0.73 6.52 -3.88
N HIS A 404 1.70 5.60 -3.70
CA HIS A 404 1.90 4.92 -2.42
C HIS A 404 2.47 5.84 -1.32
N LYS A 405 3.11 6.95 -1.70
CA LYS A 405 3.80 7.86 -0.76
C LYS A 405 2.84 8.39 0.31
N ARG A 406 3.29 8.40 1.58
CA ARG A 406 2.52 8.91 2.73
C ARG A 406 1.92 10.30 2.52
N LYS A 407 2.71 11.21 1.95
CA LYS A 407 2.25 12.57 1.63
C LYS A 407 1.05 12.58 0.68
N ILE A 408 0.94 11.62 -0.25
CA ILE A 408 -0.20 11.55 -1.18
C ILE A 408 -1.47 11.11 -0.45
N TYR A 409 -1.37 10.11 0.44
CA TYR A 409 -2.47 9.73 1.34
C TYR A 409 -2.93 10.89 2.21
N LEU A 410 -2.00 11.56 2.88
CA LEU A 410 -2.29 12.68 3.77
C LEU A 410 -2.98 13.82 3.01
N ASN A 411 -2.37 14.28 1.92
CA ASN A 411 -2.93 15.37 1.10
C ASN A 411 -4.34 15.06 0.59
N ARG A 412 -4.62 13.81 0.19
CA ARG A 412 -5.95 13.42 -0.28
C ARG A 412 -6.98 13.46 0.84
N LEU A 413 -6.65 12.96 2.03
CA LEU A 413 -7.56 13.00 3.19
C LEU A 413 -7.78 14.40 3.72
N GLU A 414 -6.75 15.25 3.74
CA GLU A 414 -6.88 16.66 4.12
C GLU A 414 -7.84 17.40 3.19
N ARG A 415 -7.71 17.18 1.88
CA ARG A 415 -8.64 17.74 0.88
C ARG A 415 -10.06 17.22 1.06
N LEU A 416 -10.24 15.92 1.26
CA LEU A 416 -11.57 15.32 1.48
C LEU A 416 -12.26 15.89 2.72
N VAL A 417 -11.52 16.06 3.81
CA VAL A 417 -12.04 16.72 5.01
C VAL A 417 -12.38 18.18 4.70
N GLN A 418 -11.47 18.96 4.10
CA GLN A 418 -11.71 20.37 3.75
C GLN A 418 -12.92 20.58 2.83
N GLU A 419 -13.09 19.74 1.81
CA GLU A 419 -14.25 19.78 0.91
C GLU A 419 -15.57 19.46 1.65
N SER A 420 -15.53 18.60 2.68
CA SER A 420 -16.69 18.32 3.52
C SER A 420 -17.11 19.51 4.40
N TRP A 421 -16.17 20.38 4.80
CA TRP A 421 -16.46 21.63 5.50
C TRP A 421 -17.06 22.73 4.61
N GLY A 422 -16.77 22.71 3.31
CA GLY A 422 -17.25 23.70 2.34
C GLY A 422 -18.67 23.46 1.80
N THR A 423 -19.34 22.39 2.23
CA THR A 423 -20.68 21.99 1.73
C THR A 423 -21.80 22.34 2.73
N VAL A 424 -21.64 23.42 3.51
CA VAL A 424 -22.64 23.93 4.47
C VAL A 424 -23.37 25.15 3.92
#